data_AF-A0AAX0WYE0-F1
#
_entry.id   AF-A0AAX0WYE0-F1
#
_cell.length_a   1.000
_cell.length_b   1.000
_cell.length_c   1.000
_cell.angle_alpha   90.00
_cell.angle_beta   90.00
_cell.angle_gamma   90.00
#
_symmetry.space_group_name_H-M   'P 1'
#
loop_
_entity.id
_entity.type
_entity.pdbx_description
1 polymer ?
#
loop_
_entity_poly.entity_id
_entity_poly.type
_entity_poly.pdbx_seq_one_letter_code
_entity_poly.pdbx_strand_id
1 'polypeptide(L)'
;MPNKSLTGIIGLSSILFSTIALAASSKGSTKDEWLASFKEQAPPKMCRQLVDDQKTNKLLANANISYDKCVALISVSFDKCKTKFYSELPANIDDKNVSTWGNELGKCIGIDFFSNNLTSTSVTPTTPTTTTKKPGDPE
;
A
#
# COMPACT_ATOMS: atom_id res chain seq x y z
N MET A 1 -2.20 -34.46 31.98
CA MET A 1 -3.06 -33.60 31.15
C MET A 1 -2.52 -33.63 29.73
N PRO A 2 -3.35 -33.88 28.71
CA PRO A 2 -2.90 -34.16 27.35
C PRO A 2 -2.54 -32.89 26.58
N ASN A 3 -1.46 -33.04 25.82
CA ASN A 3 -0.85 -32.13 24.88
C ASN A 3 -1.62 -32.21 23.55
N LYS A 4 -2.04 -31.07 22.99
CA LYS A 4 -2.57 -30.99 21.61
C LYS A 4 -2.06 -29.72 20.91
N SER A 5 -1.16 -29.98 19.97
CA SER A 5 -0.86 -29.15 18.81
C SER A 5 -2.03 -29.19 17.82
N LEU A 6 -2.43 -28.04 17.25
CA LEU A 6 -3.07 -27.92 15.92
C LEU A 6 -3.16 -26.42 15.56
N THR A 7 -2.27 -25.92 14.71
CA THR A 7 -2.45 -25.80 13.24
C THR A 7 -3.15 -24.51 12.81
N GLY A 8 -2.35 -23.63 12.23
CA GLY A 8 -2.60 -23.16 10.87
C GLY A 8 -3.73 -22.16 10.67
N ILE A 9 -3.40 -20.88 10.83
CA ILE A 9 -3.94 -19.80 10.00
C ILE A 9 -2.80 -18.84 9.67
N ILE A 10 -1.94 -19.28 8.73
CA ILE A 10 -1.06 -18.37 8.00
C ILE A 10 -1.94 -17.67 6.97
N GLY A 11 -2.71 -16.70 7.45
CA GLY A 11 -3.45 -15.76 6.61
C GLY A 11 -2.47 -14.84 5.90
N LEU A 12 -1.99 -15.26 4.73
CA LEU A 12 -1.27 -14.43 3.77
C LEU A 12 -2.24 -13.39 3.16
N SER A 13 -2.59 -12.33 3.90
CA SER A 13 -3.37 -11.19 3.35
C SER A 13 -3.15 -9.86 4.07
N SER A 14 -1.95 -9.66 4.62
CA SER A 14 -1.55 -8.37 5.17
C SER A 14 -0.18 -7.97 4.64
N ILE A 15 -0.05 -7.80 3.32
CA ILE A 15 0.96 -6.86 2.81
C ILE A 15 0.30 -5.47 2.87
N LEU A 16 0.00 -5.06 4.10
CA LEU A 16 -0.28 -3.67 4.39
C LEU A 16 1.10 -3.01 4.42
N PHE A 17 1.38 -2.14 3.46
CA PHE A 17 2.44 -1.18 3.66
C PHE A 17 2.10 -0.44 4.96
N SER A 18 2.85 -0.74 6.02
CA SER A 18 2.76 0.00 7.27
C SER A 18 2.86 1.47 6.92
N THR A 19 1.82 2.22 7.27
CA THR A 19 1.67 3.66 7.04
C THR A 19 3.01 4.35 7.16
N ILE A 20 3.56 4.87 6.06
CA ILE A 20 4.78 5.67 6.14
C ILE A 20 4.36 7.01 6.72
N ALA A 21 4.57 7.16 8.02
CA ALA A 21 4.41 8.44 8.70
C ALA A 21 5.53 9.37 8.21
N LEU A 22 5.24 10.12 7.14
CA LEU A 22 6.03 11.31 6.83
C LEU A 22 5.63 12.36 7.86
N ALA A 23 6.56 12.70 8.74
CA ALA A 23 6.37 13.71 9.76
C ALA A 23 5.97 15.04 9.09
N ALA A 24 4.75 15.51 9.36
CA ALA A 24 4.42 16.91 9.17
C ALA A 24 5.15 17.73 10.25
N SER A 25 5.62 18.92 9.88
CA SER A 25 6.09 19.89 10.87
C SER A 25 4.92 20.41 11.70
N SER A 26 5.16 20.78 12.96
CA SER A 26 4.14 21.29 13.91
C SER A 26 3.45 22.59 13.46
N LYS A 27 4.03 23.29 12.47
CA LYS A 27 3.31 24.19 11.58
C LYS A 27 2.91 23.35 10.37
N GLY A 28 1.62 23.07 10.23
CA GLY A 28 1.08 22.40 9.05
C GLY A 28 1.67 22.98 7.76
N SER A 29 1.84 22.13 6.76
CA SER A 29 2.44 22.50 5.47
C SER A 29 1.35 22.71 4.43
N THR A 30 1.61 23.54 3.42
CA THR A 30 0.69 23.61 2.28
C THR A 30 0.65 22.25 1.59
N LYS A 31 -0.47 21.93 0.91
CA LYS A 31 -0.58 20.66 0.17
C LYS A 31 0.57 20.45 -0.83
N ASP A 32 1.07 21.52 -1.44
CA ASP A 32 2.16 21.46 -2.41
C ASP A 32 3.50 21.13 -1.75
N GLU A 33 3.82 21.76 -0.62
CA GLU A 33 5.03 21.47 0.16
C GLU A 33 5.01 20.04 0.73
N TRP A 34 3.85 19.60 1.23
CA TRP A 34 3.65 18.25 1.72
C TRP A 34 3.86 17.21 0.60
N LEU A 35 3.26 17.43 -0.58
CA LEU A 35 3.42 16.54 -1.73
C LEU A 35 4.85 16.51 -2.27
N ALA A 36 5.55 17.65 -2.28
CA ALA A 36 6.95 17.70 -2.67
C ALA A 36 7.83 16.86 -1.72
N SER A 37 7.63 17.04 -0.42
CA SER A 37 8.31 16.25 0.62
C SER A 37 7.99 14.75 0.51
N PHE A 38 6.73 14.42 0.19
CA PHE A 38 6.30 13.05 -0.03
C PHE A 38 6.98 12.42 -1.23
N LYS A 39 7.06 13.14 -2.36
CA LYS A 39 7.71 12.67 -3.58
C LYS A 39 9.19 12.35 -3.36
N GLU A 40 9.90 13.16 -2.57
CA GLU A 40 11.32 12.96 -2.30
C GLU A 40 11.57 11.76 -1.37
N GLN A 41 10.79 11.64 -0.30
CA GLN A 41 11.10 10.70 0.77
C GLN A 41 10.40 9.35 0.65
N ALA A 42 9.17 9.32 0.13
CA ALA A 42 8.36 8.10 0.15
C ALA A 42 8.91 7.03 -0.81
N PRO A 43 9.30 7.31 -2.07
CA PRO A 43 9.74 6.26 -2.98
C PRO A 43 10.96 5.46 -2.47
N PRO A 44 12.04 6.09 -1.96
CA PRO A 44 13.16 5.35 -1.38
C PRO A 44 12.77 4.50 -0.16
N LYS A 45 11.91 5.03 0.72
CA LYS A 45 11.44 4.35 1.94
C LYS A 45 10.53 3.17 1.61
N MET A 46 9.54 3.36 0.73
CA MET A 46 8.64 2.31 0.24
C MET A 46 9.44 1.21 -0.43
N CYS A 47 10.38 1.57 -1.32
CA CYS A 47 11.20 0.58 -2.00
C CYS A 47 12.07 -0.22 -1.03
N ARG A 48 12.62 0.44 0.01
CA ARG A 48 13.39 -0.25 1.04
C ARG A 48 12.56 -1.27 1.78
N GLN A 49 11.33 -0.92 2.17
CA GLN A 49 10.42 -1.88 2.80
C GLN A 49 10.14 -3.11 1.92
N LEU A 50 10.00 -2.92 0.60
CA LEU A 50 9.80 -4.02 -0.34
C LEU A 50 11.04 -4.92 -0.53
N VAL A 51 12.24 -4.35 -0.43
CA VAL A 51 13.48 -5.13 -0.51
C VAL A 51 13.77 -5.87 0.79
N ASP A 52 13.44 -5.25 1.93
CA ASP A 52 13.66 -5.83 3.26
C ASP A 52 12.65 -6.96 3.57
N ASP A 53 11.43 -6.90 3.02
CA ASP A 53 10.46 -7.99 3.13
C ASP A 53 10.74 -9.13 2.13
N GLN A 54 10.94 -10.33 2.67
CA GLN A 54 11.35 -11.50 1.88
C GLN A 54 10.37 -11.86 0.74
N LYS A 55 9.06 -11.64 0.93
CA LYS A 55 8.05 -12.02 -0.06
C LYS A 55 8.04 -11.03 -1.22
N THR A 56 8.01 -9.75 -0.91
CA THR A 56 7.98 -8.69 -1.91
C THR A 56 9.31 -8.53 -2.63
N ASN A 57 10.44 -8.76 -1.96
CA ASN A 57 11.75 -8.79 -2.62
C ASN A 57 11.84 -9.91 -3.68
N LYS A 58 11.27 -11.08 -3.41
CA LYS A 58 11.16 -12.15 -4.43
C LYS A 58 10.32 -11.72 -5.63
N LEU A 59 9.22 -10.99 -5.41
CA LEU A 59 8.41 -10.46 -6.52
C LEU A 59 9.19 -9.44 -7.35
N LEU A 60 9.92 -8.53 -6.70
CA LEU A 60 10.79 -7.56 -7.39
C LEU A 60 11.88 -8.25 -8.21
N ALA A 61 12.56 -9.23 -7.63
CA ALA A 61 13.60 -10.01 -8.32
C ALA A 61 13.04 -10.77 -9.53
N ASN A 62 11.88 -11.43 -9.38
CA ASN A 62 11.21 -12.14 -10.47
C ASN A 62 10.77 -11.21 -11.61
N ALA A 63 10.43 -9.96 -11.29
CA ALA A 63 10.08 -8.93 -12.27
C ALA A 63 11.31 -8.18 -12.83
N ASN A 64 12.53 -8.58 -12.45
CA ASN A 64 13.78 -7.90 -12.80
C ASN A 64 13.72 -6.39 -12.48
N ILE A 65 13.32 -6.08 -11.24
CA ILE A 65 13.23 -4.73 -10.69
C ILE A 65 14.33 -4.57 -9.65
N SER A 66 15.35 -3.78 -9.96
CA SER A 66 16.38 -3.34 -9.00
C SER A 66 15.82 -2.28 -8.04
N TYR A 67 16.55 -1.97 -6.97
CA TYR A 67 16.18 -0.90 -6.04
C TYR A 67 15.93 0.43 -6.76
N ASP A 68 16.86 0.87 -7.60
CA ASP A 68 16.74 2.15 -8.34
C ASP A 68 15.52 2.15 -9.27
N LYS A 69 15.26 1.03 -9.95
CA LYS A 69 14.09 0.87 -10.81
C LYS A 69 12.81 0.89 -9.99
N CYS A 70 12.79 0.26 -8.81
CA CYS A 70 11.67 0.28 -7.88
C CYS A 70 11.38 1.71 -7.36
N VAL A 71 12.40 2.47 -6.97
CA VAL A 71 12.26 3.90 -6.59
C VAL A 71 11.68 4.72 -7.74
N ALA A 72 12.19 4.55 -8.96
CA ALA A 72 11.69 5.25 -10.14
C ALA A 72 10.23 4.90 -10.45
N LEU A 73 9.87 3.62 -10.41
CA LEU A 73 8.51 3.15 -10.66
C LEU A 73 7.52 3.62 -9.58
N ILE A 74 7.91 3.61 -8.31
CA ILE A 74 7.09 4.17 -7.22
C ILE A 74 6.88 5.68 -7.42
N SER A 75 7.89 6.39 -7.93
CA SER A 75 7.76 7.82 -8.25
C SER A 75 6.75 8.07 -9.38
N VAL A 76 6.69 7.19 -10.38
CA VAL A 76 5.66 7.24 -11.43
C VAL A 76 4.27 6.99 -10.85
N SER A 77 4.12 5.99 -9.98
CA SER A 77 2.86 5.73 -9.26
C SER A 77 2.45 6.91 -8.37
N PHE A 78 3.41 7.57 -7.73
CA PHE A 78 3.16 8.79 -6.96
C PHE A 78 2.57 9.90 -7.83
N ASP A 79 3.13 10.19 -9.01
CA ASP A 79 2.64 11.28 -9.86
C ASP A 79 1.19 11.02 -10.34
N LYS A 80 0.85 9.76 -10.63
CA LYS A 80 -0.53 9.35 -10.95
C LYS A 80 -1.46 9.55 -9.75
N CYS A 81 -1.09 9.04 -8.58
CA CYS A 81 -1.93 9.10 -7.38
C CYS A 81 -2.08 10.54 -6.86
N LYS A 82 -1.03 11.36 -6.94
CA LYS A 82 -1.09 12.80 -6.66
C LYS A 82 -2.17 13.45 -7.50
N THR A 83 -2.17 13.20 -8.81
CA THR A 83 -3.14 13.80 -9.73
C THR A 83 -4.58 13.44 -9.35
N LYS A 84 -4.80 12.20 -8.88
CA LYS A 84 -6.11 11.73 -8.42
C LYS A 84 -6.61 12.49 -7.18
N PHE A 85 -5.74 12.74 -6.20
CA PHE A 85 -6.16 13.29 -4.90
C PHE A 85 -5.94 14.81 -4.77
N TYR A 86 -5.24 15.46 -5.70
CA TYR A 86 -4.83 16.87 -5.54
C TYR A 86 -5.99 17.86 -5.31
N SER A 87 -7.15 17.61 -5.92
CA SER A 87 -8.37 18.40 -5.74
C SER A 87 -9.10 18.12 -4.43
N GLU A 88 -8.86 16.95 -3.82
CA GLU A 88 -9.49 16.52 -2.57
C GLU A 88 -8.65 16.92 -1.35
N LEU A 89 -7.34 17.13 -1.55
CA LEU A 89 -6.44 17.59 -0.48
C LEU A 89 -6.87 18.97 0.03
N PRO A 90 -6.94 19.16 1.36
CA PRO A 90 -7.13 20.48 1.95
C PRO A 90 -5.96 21.40 1.58
N ALA A 91 -6.16 22.72 1.65
CA ALA A 91 -5.09 23.68 1.37
C ALA A 91 -3.86 23.48 2.26
N ASN A 92 -4.07 23.05 3.51
CA ASN A 92 -3.03 22.77 4.49
C ASN A 92 -3.16 21.34 5.04
N ILE A 93 -2.01 20.69 5.15
CA ILE A 93 -1.83 19.37 5.77
C ILE A 93 -1.26 19.59 7.17
N ASP A 94 -2.00 19.15 8.18
CA ASP A 94 -1.69 19.31 9.59
C ASP A 94 -1.69 17.95 10.31
N ASP A 95 -1.35 17.93 11.60
CA ASP A 95 -1.27 16.70 12.39
C ASP A 95 -2.60 15.92 12.48
N LYS A 96 -3.74 16.57 12.19
CA LYS A 96 -5.06 15.93 12.23
C LYS A 96 -5.35 15.15 10.96
N ASN A 97 -4.82 15.59 9.81
CA ASN A 97 -5.15 15.03 8.51
C ASN A 97 -3.95 14.38 7.77
N VAL A 98 -2.71 14.63 8.19
CA VAL A 98 -1.49 14.11 7.56
C VAL A 98 -1.47 12.59 7.50
N SER A 99 -1.89 11.91 8.57
CA SER A 99 -1.92 10.45 8.65
C SER A 99 -2.94 9.86 7.68
N THR A 100 -4.12 10.48 7.57
CA THR A 100 -5.18 10.06 6.65
C THR A 100 -4.71 10.18 5.20
N TRP A 101 -4.19 11.35 4.82
CA TRP A 101 -3.75 11.58 3.45
C TRP A 101 -2.49 10.81 3.08
N GLY A 102 -1.55 10.65 4.03
CA GLY A 102 -0.39 9.79 3.84
C GLY A 102 -0.77 8.33 3.60
N ASN A 103 -1.80 7.84 4.30
CA ASN A 103 -2.31 6.49 4.10
C ASN A 103 -3.04 6.33 2.75
N GLU A 104 -3.94 7.25 2.39
CA GLU A 104 -4.66 7.19 1.11
C GLU A 104 -3.70 7.26 -0.09
N LEU A 105 -2.73 8.17 -0.03
CA LEU A 105 -1.72 8.32 -1.07
C LEU A 105 -0.81 7.08 -1.13
N GLY A 106 -0.32 6.60 0.01
CA GLY A 106 0.52 5.41 0.10
C GLY A 106 -0.19 4.14 -0.39
N LYS A 107 -1.48 3.96 -0.07
CA LYS A 107 -2.30 2.85 -0.55
C LYS A 107 -2.49 2.90 -2.06
N CYS A 108 -2.80 4.07 -2.61
CA CYS A 108 -2.91 4.24 -4.07
C CYS A 108 -1.60 3.88 -4.76
N ILE A 109 -0.47 4.37 -4.25
CA ILE A 109 0.87 4.10 -4.81
C ILE A 109 1.18 2.61 -4.77
N GLY A 110 0.93 1.95 -3.63
CA GLY A 110 1.14 0.51 -3.49
C GLY A 110 0.31 -0.30 -4.49
N ILE A 111 -0.98 0.02 -4.65
CA ILE A 111 -1.85 -0.67 -5.60
C ILE A 111 -1.37 -0.46 -7.04
N ASP A 112 -1.12 0.78 -7.45
CA ASP A 112 -0.64 1.08 -8.82
C ASP A 112 0.70 0.38 -9.09
N PHE A 113 1.64 0.44 -8.15
CA PHE A 113 2.95 -0.18 -8.30
C PHE A 113 2.82 -1.70 -8.49
N PHE A 114 2.08 -2.38 -7.61
CA PHE A 114 1.91 -3.84 -7.70
C PHE A 114 1.20 -4.25 -8.98
N SER A 115 0.07 -3.61 -9.31
CA SER A 115 -0.73 -3.97 -10.49
C SER A 115 -0.02 -3.73 -11.82
N ASN A 116 0.90 -2.77 -11.90
CA ASN A 116 1.60 -2.47 -13.16
C ASN A 116 2.94 -3.20 -13.30
N ASN A 117 3.55 -3.64 -12.20
CA ASN A 117 4.95 -4.09 -12.22
C ASN A 117 5.18 -5.50 -11.65
N LEU A 118 4.30 -5.99 -10.79
CA LEU A 118 4.51 -7.23 -10.03
C LEU A 118 3.48 -8.33 -10.33
N THR A 119 2.39 -8.03 -11.02
CA THR A 119 1.39 -9.03 -11.42
C THR A 119 1.82 -9.79 -12.67
N SER A 120 2.72 -10.76 -12.51
CA SER A 120 2.88 -11.87 -13.46
C SER A 120 2.00 -13.06 -13.07
N THR A 121 0.68 -12.86 -13.02
CA THR A 121 -0.31 -13.94 -13.06
C THR A 121 -1.58 -13.42 -13.71
N SER A 122 -2.01 -14.07 -14.79
CA SER A 122 -3.37 -13.97 -15.32
C SER A 122 -4.38 -14.16 -14.19
N VAL A 123 -5.07 -13.10 -13.77
CA VAL A 123 -6.28 -13.20 -12.96
C VAL A 123 -7.47 -12.96 -13.87
N THR A 124 -8.00 -14.06 -14.40
CA THR A 124 -9.37 -14.15 -14.89
C THR A 124 -10.31 -13.56 -13.82
N PRO A 125 -11.26 -12.69 -14.18
CA PRO A 125 -12.20 -12.12 -13.24
C PRO A 125 -13.17 -13.21 -12.77
N THR A 126 -12.96 -13.76 -11.56
CA THR A 126 -13.97 -14.63 -10.95
C THR A 126 -15.00 -13.76 -10.25
N THR A 127 -16.13 -13.60 -10.92
CA THR A 127 -17.43 -13.14 -10.43
C THR A 127 -17.70 -13.61 -8.99
N PRO A 128 -18.17 -12.73 -8.08
CA PRO A 128 -18.63 -13.15 -6.77
C PRO A 128 -19.97 -13.89 -6.90
N THR A 129 -19.97 -15.21 -6.76
CA THR A 129 -21.20 -15.97 -6.52
C THR A 129 -21.66 -15.67 -5.10
N THR A 130 -22.72 -14.87 -5.01
CA THR A 130 -23.53 -14.66 -3.82
C THR A 130 -24.08 -16.00 -3.32
N THR A 131 -23.68 -16.42 -2.11
CA THR A 131 -24.49 -17.35 -1.30
C THR A 131 -24.90 -16.64 -0.02
N THR A 132 -26.12 -16.14 -0.07
CA THR A 132 -26.93 -15.62 1.03
C THR A 132 -26.98 -16.66 2.16
N LYS A 133 -26.46 -16.30 3.34
CA LYS A 133 -26.70 -17.03 4.59
C LYS A 133 -27.81 -16.30 5.35
N LYS A 134 -28.95 -16.96 5.58
CA LYS A 134 -29.90 -16.62 6.67
C LYS A 134 -30.23 -17.87 7.50
N PRO A 135 -30.56 -17.72 8.79
CA PRO A 135 -30.47 -18.75 9.83
C PRO A 135 -31.83 -19.36 10.22
N GLY A 136 -31.83 -20.53 10.86
CA GLY A 136 -33.00 -21.10 11.56
C GLY A 136 -32.90 -22.61 11.83
N ASP A 137 -32.79 -22.95 13.12
CA ASP A 137 -33.03 -24.21 13.85
C ASP A 137 -34.48 -24.79 13.64
N PRO A 138 -34.95 -25.96 14.18
CA PRO A 138 -34.38 -27.22 14.73
C PRO A 138 -34.90 -28.52 14.06
N GLU A 139 -34.27 -29.67 14.36
CA GLU A 139 -34.85 -30.87 15.05
C GLU A 139 -33.74 -31.90 15.35
#